data_AF-A0AA51MZ69-F1
#
_entry.id   AF-A0AA51MZ69-F1
#
_cell.length_a   1.000
_cell.length_b   1.000
_cell.length_c   1.000
_cell.angle_alpha   90.00
_cell.angle_beta   90.00
_cell.angle_gamma   90.00
#
_symmetry.space_group_name_H-M   'P 1'
#
loop_
_entity.id
_entity.type
_entity.pdbx_description
1 polymer ?
#
loop_
_entity_poly.entity_id
_entity_poly.type
_entity_poly.pdbx_seq_one_letter_code
_entity_poly.pdbx_strand_id
1 'polypeptide(L)'
;MHGESPTVLKKLEKKIKHFILWIEVIMAMFILATVIVSCKDIVVLIYKVFITEASSSYVVLQGLFVHILLLVVGLELALMLIGHTAGNVLEVILYAIARKMLISSSNSIDILLGVIALAIIFAVDKYLHTKEIKRLL
;
A
#
# COMPACT_ATOMS: atom_id res chain seq x y z
N MET A 1 47.35 7.76 17.87
CA MET A 1 46.56 7.75 16.63
C MET A 1 45.09 7.66 16.99
N HIS A 2 44.33 8.63 16.46
CA HIS A 2 42.87 8.81 16.40
C HIS A 2 41.98 7.77 17.11
N GLY A 3 41.38 8.21 18.22
CA GLY A 3 40.30 7.53 18.94
C GLY A 3 39.01 8.34 18.95
N GLU A 4 38.71 9.08 17.88
CA GLU A 4 37.38 9.66 17.68
C GLU A 4 36.51 8.68 16.89
N SER A 5 35.20 8.64 17.18
CA SER A 5 34.13 8.02 16.39
C SER A 5 33.44 6.75 16.95
N PRO A 6 32.89 6.84 18.18
CA PRO A 6 31.57 6.23 18.43
C PRO A 6 30.50 7.22 18.90
N THR A 7 30.87 8.44 19.30
CA THR A 7 29.95 9.47 19.82
C THR A 7 29.32 10.33 18.72
N VAL A 8 30.08 10.67 17.67
CA VAL A 8 29.59 11.44 16.52
C VAL A 8 28.60 10.65 15.66
N LEU A 9 28.84 9.34 15.46
CA LEU A 9 27.95 8.45 14.71
C LEU A 9 26.59 8.30 15.39
N LYS A 10 26.56 8.06 16.70
CA LYS A 10 25.32 7.98 17.48
C LYS A 10 24.52 9.29 17.48
N LYS A 11 25.21 10.45 17.50
CA LYS A 11 24.56 11.76 17.37
C LYS A 11 23.93 11.94 15.98
N LEU A 12 24.62 11.53 14.91
CA LEU A 12 24.12 11.60 13.54
C LEU A 12 22.93 10.67 13.32
N GLU A 13 23.03 9.41 13.74
CA GLU A 13 21.93 8.43 13.66
C GLU A 13 20.67 8.93 14.37
N LYS A 14 20.82 9.50 15.57
CA LYS A 14 19.70 10.06 16.32
C LYS A 14 19.06 11.24 15.60
N LYS A 15 19.86 12.11 14.99
CA LYS A 15 19.39 13.28 14.24
C LYS A 15 18.65 12.86 12.95
N ILE A 16 19.17 11.85 12.25
CA ILE A 16 18.57 11.28 11.05
C ILE A 16 17.24 10.59 11.39
N LYS A 17 17.21 9.75 12.43
CA LYS A 17 15.98 9.08 12.87
C LYS A 17 14.88 10.08 13.21
N HIS A 18 15.23 11.15 13.94
CA HIS A 18 14.27 12.19 14.30
C HIS A 18 13.74 12.94 13.07
N PHE A 19 14.60 13.19 12.08
CA PHE A 19 14.22 13.84 10.83
C PHE A 19 13.31 12.95 9.97
N ILE A 20 13.60 11.64 9.88
CA ILE A 20 12.77 10.66 9.18
C ILE A 20 11.38 10.61 9.81
N LEU A 21 11.30 10.46 11.13
CA LEU A 21 10.04 10.47 11.89
C LEU A 21 9.21 11.72 11.59
N TRP A 22 9.85 12.88 11.50
CA TRP A 22 9.16 14.13 11.21
C TRP A 22 8.54 14.15 9.81
N ILE A 23 9.29 13.68 8.80
CA ILE A 23 8.77 13.54 7.42
C ILE A 23 7.64 12.51 7.35
N GLU A 24 7.81 11.40 8.03
CA GLU A 24 6.88 10.28 8.06
C GLU A 24 5.50 10.71 8.61
N VAL A 25 5.48 11.49 9.70
CA VAL A 25 4.26 12.10 10.25
C VAL A 25 3.60 13.06 9.24
N ILE A 26 4.38 13.88 8.54
CA ILE A 26 3.85 14.82 7.53
C ILE A 26 3.22 14.07 6.36
N MET A 27 3.88 13.03 5.86
CA MET A 27 3.37 12.22 4.76
C MET A 27 2.09 11.48 5.14
N ALA A 28 2.05 10.89 6.35
CA ALA A 28 0.84 10.25 6.85
C ALA A 28 -0.32 11.24 6.98
N MET A 29 -0.08 12.46 7.46
CA MET A 29 -1.09 13.52 7.55
C MET A 29 -1.64 13.90 6.17
N PHE A 30 -0.78 14.00 5.15
CA PHE A 30 -1.19 14.31 3.78
C PHE A 30 -2.06 13.19 3.17
N ILE A 31 -1.70 11.93 3.41
CA ILE A 31 -2.49 10.78 2.96
C ILE A 31 -3.87 10.79 3.63
N LEU A 32 -3.93 11.02 4.95
CA LEU A 32 -5.20 11.11 5.68
C LEU A 32 -6.09 12.25 5.16
N ALA A 33 -5.52 13.43 4.89
CA ALA A 33 -6.26 14.54 4.30
C ALA A 33 -6.86 14.18 2.93
N THR A 34 -6.08 13.49 2.09
CA THR A 34 -6.54 13.02 0.78
C THR A 34 -7.70 12.03 0.91
N VAL A 35 -7.59 11.06 1.84
CA VAL A 35 -8.67 10.09 2.12
C VAL A 35 -9.96 10.81 2.52
N ILE A 36 -9.87 11.82 3.39
CA ILE A 36 -11.02 12.61 3.84
C ILE A 36 -11.68 13.35 2.66
N VAL A 37 -10.89 13.99 1.79
CA VAL A 37 -11.43 14.68 0.61
C VAL A 37 -12.13 13.69 -0.33
N SER A 38 -11.53 12.52 -0.56
CA SER A 38 -12.08 11.48 -1.44
C SER A 38 -13.34 10.80 -0.91
N CYS A 39 -13.66 10.90 0.40
CA CYS A 39 -14.94 10.44 0.91
C CYS A 39 -16.14 11.15 0.26
N LYS A 40 -15.97 12.42 -0.16
CA LYS A 40 -17.01 13.14 -0.92
C LYS A 40 -17.28 12.45 -2.26
N ASP A 41 -16.22 12.09 -2.98
CA ASP A 41 -16.33 11.46 -4.31
C ASP A 41 -17.02 10.09 -4.23
N ILE A 42 -16.78 9.35 -3.14
CA ILE A 42 -17.48 8.10 -2.79
C ILE A 42 -19.00 8.29 -2.74
N VAL A 43 -19.48 9.30 -2.01
CA VAL A 43 -20.92 9.55 -1.85
C VAL A 43 -21.58 9.87 -3.19
N VAL A 44 -20.90 10.65 -4.03
CA VAL A 44 -21.36 10.99 -5.37
C VAL A 44 -21.42 9.75 -6.28
N LEU A 45 -20.40 8.89 -6.23
CA LEU A 45 -20.37 7.63 -6.98
C LEU A 45 -21.49 6.68 -6.57
N ILE A 46 -21.74 6.52 -5.26
CA ILE A 46 -22.83 5.69 -4.73
C ILE A 46 -24.19 6.20 -5.23
N TYR A 47 -24.42 7.52 -5.13
CA TYR A 47 -25.66 8.11 -5.65
C TYR A 47 -25.81 7.81 -7.14
N LYS A 48 -24.74 8.00 -7.92
CA LYS A 48 -24.74 7.73 -9.37
C LYS A 48 -25.06 6.28 -9.72
N VAL A 49 -24.60 5.29 -8.94
CA VAL A 49 -24.95 3.87 -9.15
C VAL A 49 -26.46 3.64 -9.00
N PHE A 50 -27.11 4.30 -8.05
CA PHE A 50 -28.53 4.07 -7.73
C PHE A 50 -29.51 4.61 -8.79
N ILE A 51 -29.13 5.70 -9.47
CA ILE A 51 -29.95 6.36 -10.51
C ILE A 51 -29.65 5.89 -11.94
N THR A 52 -28.52 5.22 -12.18
CA THR A 52 -28.09 4.85 -13.53
C THR A 52 -28.76 3.56 -14.02
N GLU A 53 -29.17 3.52 -15.29
CA GLU A 53 -29.77 2.36 -15.94
C GLU A 53 -28.85 1.11 -15.94
N ALA A 54 -29.45 -0.09 -15.98
CA ALA A 54 -28.78 -1.36 -15.76
C ALA A 54 -27.56 -1.64 -16.68
N SER A 55 -27.55 -1.11 -17.91
CA SER A 55 -26.46 -1.30 -18.88
C SER A 55 -25.18 -0.53 -18.53
N SER A 56 -25.31 0.65 -17.89
CA SER A 56 -24.16 1.49 -17.48
C SER A 56 -23.77 1.28 -16.01
N SER A 57 -24.62 0.60 -15.23
CA SER A 57 -24.40 0.36 -13.80
C SER A 57 -23.10 -0.41 -13.51
N TYR A 58 -22.73 -1.39 -14.34
CA TYR A 58 -21.50 -2.18 -14.17
C TYR A 58 -20.23 -1.30 -14.17
N VAL A 59 -20.11 -0.37 -15.11
CA VAL A 59 -18.94 0.51 -15.23
C VAL A 59 -18.85 1.48 -14.05
N VAL A 60 -19.99 2.01 -13.60
CA VAL A 60 -20.04 2.91 -12.44
C VAL A 60 -19.69 2.15 -11.14
N LEU A 61 -20.18 0.93 -10.99
CA LEU A 61 -19.89 0.05 -9.86
C LEU A 61 -18.42 -0.41 -9.85
N GLN A 62 -17.84 -0.73 -11.00
CA GLN A 62 -16.40 -0.98 -11.14
C GLN A 62 -15.60 0.26 -10.70
N GLY A 63 -15.97 1.46 -11.15
CA GLY A 63 -15.34 2.72 -10.74
C GLY A 63 -15.44 2.99 -9.23
N LEU A 64 -16.57 2.62 -8.60
CA LEU A 64 -16.78 2.70 -7.16
C LEU A 64 -15.85 1.74 -6.42
N PHE A 65 -15.79 0.46 -6.81
CA PHE A 65 -14.86 -0.49 -6.19
C PHE A 65 -13.43 -0.02 -6.31
N VAL A 66 -13.04 0.49 -7.47
CA VAL A 66 -11.71 1.01 -7.72
C VAL A 66 -11.35 2.19 -6.80
N HIS A 67 -12.31 3.07 -6.50
CA HIS A 67 -12.13 4.19 -5.57
C HIS A 67 -12.04 3.74 -4.12
N ILE A 68 -13.01 2.92 -3.67
CA ILE A 68 -12.96 2.31 -2.34
C ILE A 68 -11.63 1.62 -2.16
N LEU A 69 -11.21 0.89 -3.22
CA LEU A 69 -10.05 0.08 -3.09
C LEU A 69 -8.84 0.99 -2.80
N LEU A 70 -8.63 1.99 -3.65
CA LEU A 70 -7.55 2.96 -3.51
C LEU A 70 -7.48 3.64 -2.13
N LEU A 71 -8.64 3.91 -1.50
CA LEU A 71 -8.70 4.54 -0.18
C LEU A 71 -8.16 3.65 0.93
N VAL A 72 -8.48 2.35 0.92
CA VAL A 72 -7.94 1.41 1.92
C VAL A 72 -6.43 1.30 1.81
N VAL A 73 -5.87 1.23 0.59
CA VAL A 73 -4.40 1.25 0.40
C VAL A 73 -3.80 2.52 0.99
N GLY A 74 -4.42 3.67 0.72
CA GLY A 74 -3.98 4.94 1.31
C GLY A 74 -3.96 4.89 2.83
N LEU A 75 -5.03 4.36 3.44
CA LEU A 75 -5.13 4.23 4.89
C LEU A 75 -4.08 3.26 5.46
N GLU A 76 -3.87 2.10 4.84
CA GLU A 76 -2.86 1.12 5.26
C GLU A 76 -1.44 1.71 5.14
N LEU A 77 -1.14 2.42 4.04
CA LEU A 77 0.13 3.11 3.88
C LEU A 77 0.35 4.19 4.96
N ALA A 78 -0.69 4.95 5.30
CA ALA A 78 -0.60 5.93 6.38
C ALA A 78 -0.36 5.27 7.74
N LEU A 79 -0.96 4.10 8.00
CA LEU A 79 -0.72 3.32 9.23
C LEU A 79 0.69 2.73 9.26
N MET A 80 1.21 2.24 8.13
CA MET A 80 2.59 1.75 8.01
C MET A 80 3.62 2.87 8.26
N LEU A 81 3.30 4.08 7.81
CA LEU A 81 4.04 5.32 8.08
C LEU A 81 3.85 5.87 9.50
N ILE A 82 3.13 5.24 10.42
CA ILE A 82 3.04 5.75 11.80
C ILE A 82 3.45 4.68 12.79
N GLY A 83 3.07 3.44 12.51
CA GLY A 83 3.39 2.31 13.36
C GLY A 83 4.86 1.89 13.33
N HIS A 84 5.68 2.41 12.41
CA HIS A 84 7.04 1.92 12.12
C HIS A 84 7.15 0.39 11.99
N THR A 85 6.00 -0.24 11.77
CA THR A 85 5.81 -1.66 11.71
C THR A 85 5.27 -1.88 10.33
N ALA A 86 6.11 -2.43 9.47
CA ALA A 86 5.67 -3.02 8.23
C ALA A 86 4.75 -4.21 8.59
N GLY A 87 3.49 -3.94 8.96
CA GLY A 87 2.43 -4.93 8.86
C GLY A 87 2.44 -5.50 7.44
N ASN A 88 1.91 -6.71 7.21
CA ASN A 88 2.09 -7.48 5.97
C ASN A 88 2.15 -6.60 4.71
N VAL A 89 3.35 -6.16 4.29
CA VAL A 89 3.52 -5.29 3.11
C VAL A 89 3.00 -6.00 1.86
N LEU A 90 3.02 -7.33 1.90
CA LEU A 90 2.38 -8.21 0.95
C LEU A 90 0.87 -7.98 0.81
N GLU A 91 0.14 -7.67 1.88
CA GLU A 91 -1.31 -7.43 1.85
C GLU A 91 -1.65 -6.15 1.10
N VAL A 92 -0.94 -5.05 1.41
CA VAL A 92 -1.06 -3.78 0.68
C VAL A 92 -0.69 -3.94 -0.79
N ILE A 93 0.39 -4.67 -1.09
CA ILE A 93 0.84 -4.94 -2.45
C ILE A 93 -0.18 -5.80 -3.20
N LEU A 94 -0.68 -6.88 -2.59
CA LEU A 94 -1.71 -7.77 -3.13
C LEU A 94 -2.94 -6.95 -3.53
N TYR A 95 -3.35 -6.07 -2.63
CA TYR A 95 -4.50 -5.21 -2.83
C TYR A 95 -4.28 -4.21 -3.98
N ALA A 96 -3.10 -3.59 -4.04
CA ALA A 96 -2.74 -2.67 -5.14
C ALA A 96 -2.76 -3.38 -6.50
N ILE A 97 -2.31 -4.64 -6.55
CA ILE A 97 -2.37 -5.50 -7.74
C ILE A 97 -3.81 -5.84 -8.09
N ALA A 98 -4.62 -6.28 -7.12
CA ALA A 98 -6.02 -6.66 -7.32
C ALA A 98 -6.84 -5.52 -7.97
N ARG A 99 -6.68 -4.27 -7.49
CA ARG A 99 -7.31 -3.10 -8.11
C ARG A 99 -6.87 -2.89 -9.55
N LYS A 100 -5.57 -3.04 -9.86
CA LYS A 100 -5.08 -2.90 -11.24
C LYS A 100 -5.70 -3.92 -12.18
N MET A 101 -5.91 -5.16 -11.71
CA MET A 101 -6.61 -6.20 -12.45
C MET A 101 -8.09 -5.86 -12.68
N LEU A 102 -8.76 -5.24 -11.71
CA LEU A 102 -10.16 -4.86 -11.85
C LEU A 102 -10.38 -3.71 -12.83
N ILE A 103 -9.44 -2.78 -12.99
CA ILE A 103 -9.60 -1.60 -13.89
C ILE A 103 -9.32 -1.96 -15.35
N SER A 104 -8.38 -2.88 -15.57
CA SER A 104 -7.89 -3.18 -16.90
C SER A 104 -8.60 -4.40 -17.45
N SER A 105 -9.46 -4.20 -18.45
CA SER A 105 -9.78 -5.24 -19.45
C SER A 105 -8.56 -5.50 -20.35
N SER A 106 -7.37 -5.54 -19.75
CA SER A 106 -6.13 -5.93 -20.40
C SER A 106 -6.26 -7.36 -20.90
N ASN A 107 -5.64 -7.64 -22.04
CA ASN A 107 -5.69 -8.95 -22.68
C ASN A 107 -5.41 -10.05 -21.64
N SER A 108 -6.06 -11.21 -21.73
CA SER A 108 -5.96 -12.29 -20.74
C SER A 108 -4.51 -12.68 -20.36
N ILE A 109 -3.54 -12.39 -21.24
CA ILE A 109 -2.10 -12.54 -21.03
C ILE A 109 -1.56 -11.63 -19.92
N ASP A 110 -2.00 -10.37 -19.83
CA ASP A 110 -1.52 -9.41 -18.83
C ASP A 110 -1.96 -9.82 -17.42
N ILE A 111 -3.19 -10.34 -17.31
CA ILE A 111 -3.71 -10.97 -16.09
C ILE A 111 -2.87 -12.19 -15.72
N LEU A 112 -2.56 -13.06 -16.67
CA LEU A 112 -1.75 -14.26 -16.45
C LEU A 112 -0.34 -13.90 -15.95
N LEU A 113 0.30 -12.90 -16.55
CA LEU A 113 1.61 -12.40 -16.12
C LEU A 113 1.55 -11.80 -14.71
N GLY A 114 0.48 -11.07 -14.37
CA GLY A 114 0.25 -10.56 -13.01
C GLY A 114 0.13 -11.68 -11.97
N VAL A 115 -0.60 -12.75 -12.28
CA VAL A 115 -0.73 -13.93 -11.40
C VAL A 115 0.62 -14.65 -11.23
N ILE A 116 1.40 -14.81 -12.30
CA ILE A 116 2.74 -15.41 -12.23
C ILE A 116 3.66 -14.56 -11.35
N ALA A 117 3.65 -13.23 -11.52
CA ALA A 117 4.46 -12.32 -10.71
C ALA A 117 4.10 -12.43 -9.21
N LEU A 118 2.80 -12.50 -8.89
CA LEU A 118 2.34 -12.67 -7.51
C LEU A 118 2.79 -14.03 -6.93
N ALA A 119 2.71 -15.11 -7.72
CA ALA A 119 3.17 -16.44 -7.31
C ALA A 119 4.69 -16.45 -7.00
N ILE A 120 5.49 -15.74 -7.79
CA ILE A 120 6.94 -15.60 -7.55
C ILE A 120 7.20 -14.84 -6.25
N ILE A 121 6.52 -13.72 -6.01
CA ILE A 121 6.66 -12.93 -4.77
C ILE A 121 6.34 -13.81 -3.55
N PHE A 122 5.25 -14.56 -3.61
CA PHE A 122 4.84 -15.45 -2.53
C PHE A 122 5.84 -16.60 -2.30
N ALA A 123 6.42 -17.14 -3.39
CA ALA A 123 7.45 -18.17 -3.30
C ALA A 123 8.75 -17.64 -2.68
N VAL A 124 9.17 -16.43 -3.05
CA VAL A 124 10.35 -15.76 -2.49
C VAL A 124 10.15 -15.47 -1.01
N ASP A 125 8.98 -14.93 -0.64
CA ASP A 125 8.65 -14.64 0.76
C ASP A 125 8.69 -15.92 1.61
N LYS A 126 8.04 -16.99 1.14
CA LYS A 126 8.06 -18.30 1.81
C LYS A 126 9.47 -18.85 1.96
N TYR A 127 10.31 -18.74 0.94
CA TYR A 127 11.69 -19.23 0.98
C TYR A 127 12.58 -18.43 1.92
N LEU A 128 12.36 -17.11 2.02
CA LEU A 128 13.10 -16.22 2.90
C LEU A 128 12.68 -16.40 4.38
N HIS A 129 11.38 -16.42 4.68
CA HIS A 129 10.87 -16.69 6.03
C HIS A 129 11.22 -18.10 6.52
N THR A 130 11.29 -19.09 5.62
CA THR A 130 11.76 -20.44 5.99
C THR A 130 13.25 -20.47 6.37
N LYS A 131 14.08 -19.56 5.84
CA LYS A 131 15.50 -19.47 6.20
C LYS A 131 15.74 -18.86 7.59
N GLU A 132 14.87 -17.97 8.05
CA GLU A 132 14.97 -17.43 9.41
C GLU A 132 14.67 -18.47 10.48
N ILE A 133 13.64 -19.29 10.28
CA ILE A 133 13.28 -20.38 11.22
C ILE A 133 14.43 -21.40 11.34
N LYS A 134 15.18 -21.65 10.26
CA LYS A 134 16.33 -22.57 10.26
C LYS A 134 17.61 -22.02 10.91
N ARG A 135 17.68 -20.73 11.23
CA ARG A 135 18.81 -20.15 12.00
C ARG A 135 18.53 -20.10 13.50
N LEU A 136 17.29 -20.35 13.93
CA LEU A 136 16.85 -20.34 15.32
C LEU A 136 16.66 -21.75 15.90
N LEU A 137 16.89 -22.81 15.10
CA LEU A 137 16.95 -24.22 15.45
C LEU A 137 18.36 -24.75 15.18
#